data_AF-M6RR34-F1
#
_entry.id   AF-M6RR34-F1
#
_cell.length_a   1.000
_cell.length_b   1.000
_cell.length_c   1.000
_cell.angle_alpha   90.00
_cell.angle_beta   90.00
_cell.angle_gamma   90.00
#
_symmetry.space_group_name_H-M   'P 1'
#
loop_
_entity.id
_entity.type
_entity.pdbx_description
1 polymer ?
#
loop_
_entity_poly.entity_id
_entity_poly.type
_entity_poly.pdbx_seq_one_letter_code
_entity_poly.pdbx_strand_id
1 'polypeptide(L)' 'MAPLDLTQPELAIGALSDDLGELYSDLKSALDCFDRRELSYVEHSLWSWKFGFETHWGEHLTNALQHIHFLLFDQYV' A
#
# COMPACT_ATOMS: atom_id res chain seq x y z
N MET A 1 -25.75 -12.31 -20.26
CA MET A 1 -24.79 -12.06 -19.17
C MET A 1 -23.85 -13.26 -19.15
N ALA A 2 -22.62 -13.11 -19.65
CA ALA A 2 -21.67 -14.21 -19.67
C ALA A 2 -21.21 -14.53 -18.23
N PRO A 3 -20.87 -15.78 -17.90
CA PRO A 3 -20.41 -16.15 -16.56
C PRO A 3 -19.13 -15.38 -16.21
N LEU A 4 -19.07 -14.86 -14.98
CA LEU A 4 -17.86 -14.25 -14.45
C LEU A 4 -16.79 -15.34 -14.32
N ASP A 5 -15.69 -15.19 -15.04
CA ASP A 5 -14.57 -16.12 -14.99
C ASP A 5 -13.77 -15.89 -13.71
N LEU A 6 -13.94 -16.77 -12.73
CA LEU A 6 -13.28 -16.72 -11.43
C LEU A 6 -11.85 -17.33 -11.46
N THR A 7 -11.36 -17.73 -12.64
CA THR A 7 -10.05 -18.38 -12.78
C THR A 7 -8.91 -17.41 -13.04
N GLN A 8 -9.22 -16.16 -13.39
CA GLN A 8 -8.25 -15.10 -13.25
C GLN A 8 -8.30 -14.67 -11.79
N PRO A 9 -7.20 -14.72 -11.03
CA PRO A 9 -7.06 -13.69 -10.02
C PRO A 9 -7.12 -12.41 -10.86
N GLU A 10 -8.27 -11.72 -10.85
CA GLU A 10 -8.23 -10.27 -10.86
C GLU A 10 -7.32 -9.98 -9.66
N LEU A 11 -6.00 -9.95 -9.92
CA LEU A 11 -5.13 -9.03 -9.24
C LEU A 11 -5.96 -7.77 -9.30
N ALA A 12 -6.53 -7.39 -8.16
CA ALA A 12 -7.12 -6.08 -8.03
C ALA A 12 -5.91 -5.15 -8.18
N ILE A 13 -5.53 -4.92 -9.44
CA ILE A 13 -4.50 -4.01 -9.86
C ILE A 13 -5.16 -2.67 -9.61
N GLY A 14 -5.11 -2.23 -8.36
CA GLY A 14 -5.20 -0.81 -8.06
C GLY A 14 -4.19 -0.11 -8.98
N ALA A 15 -4.55 1.05 -9.51
CA ALA A 15 -3.59 1.77 -10.32
C ALA A 15 -2.33 2.02 -9.48
N LEU A 16 -1.13 1.94 -10.08
CA LEU A 16 0.12 2.23 -9.36
C LEU A 16 0.06 3.58 -8.60
N SER A 17 -0.65 4.56 -9.15
CA SER A 17 -0.90 5.85 -8.49
C SER A 17 -1.72 5.73 -7.21
N ASP A 18 -2.71 4.83 -7.18
CA ASP A 18 -3.58 4.61 -6.04
C ASP A 18 -2.81 3.87 -4.93
N ASP A 19 -2.08 2.80 -5.27
CA ASP A 19 -1.22 2.10 -4.32
C ASP A 19 -0.18 3.03 -3.68
N LEU A 20 0.48 3.87 -4.48
CA LEU A 20 1.43 4.86 -3.97
C LEU A 20 0.75 5.95 -3.13
N GLY A 21 -0.48 6.33 -3.48
CA GLY A 21 -1.29 7.32 -2.76
C GLY A 21 -1.70 6.83 -1.38
N GLU A 22 -2.24 5.62 -1.29
CA GLU A 22 -2.65 4.99 -0.02
C GLU A 22 -1.42 4.74 0.87
N LEU A 23 -0.34 4.20 0.31
CA LEU A 23 0.95 4.04 1.01
C LEU A 23 1.45 5.37 1.61
N TYR A 24 1.43 6.44 0.82
CA TYR A 24 1.85 7.76 1.27
C TYR A 24 0.95 8.28 2.40
N SER A 25 -0.37 8.17 2.23
CA SER A 25 -1.35 8.65 3.20
C SER A 25 -1.15 8.03 4.58
N ASP A 26 -0.99 6.69 4.65
CA ASP A 26 -0.78 5.96 5.90
C ASP A 26 0.53 6.35 6.58
N LEU A 27 1.64 6.32 5.83
CA LEU A 27 2.97 6.63 6.38
C LEU A 27 3.05 8.09 6.83
N LYS A 28 2.53 9.02 6.04
CA LYS A 28 2.57 10.46 6.33
C LYS A 28 1.70 10.82 7.52
N SER A 29 0.50 10.25 7.62
CA SER A 29 -0.42 10.51 8.74
C SER A 29 0.19 10.11 10.09
N ALA A 30 0.83 8.94 10.15
CA ALA A 30 1.55 8.50 11.35
C ALA A 30 2.83 9.33 11.59
N LEU A 31 3.52 9.81 10.55
CA LEU A 31 4.64 10.73 10.72
C LEU A 31 4.21 12.09 11.30
N ASP A 32 3.10 12.66 10.84
CA ASP A 32 2.55 13.92 11.38
C ASP A 32 2.16 13.78 12.86
N CYS A 33 1.70 12.60 13.26
CA CYS A 33 1.45 12.26 14.65
C CYS A 33 2.77 12.20 15.45
N PHE A 34 3.78 11.51 14.92
CA PHE A 34 5.09 11.35 15.54
C PHE A 34 5.80 12.69 15.79
N ASP A 35 5.66 13.63 14.86
CA ASP A 35 6.29 14.96 14.92
C ASP A 35 5.81 15.83 16.10
N ARG A 36 4.72 15.45 16.78
CA ARG A 36 4.26 16.09 18.02
C ARG A 36 5.20 15.84 19.21
N ARG A 37 6.04 14.80 19.15
CA ARG A 37 7.09 14.47 20.15
C ARG A 37 6.63 14.25 21.59
N GLU A 38 5.32 14.27 21.84
CA GLU A 38 4.70 13.81 23.06
C GLU A 38 4.68 12.28 23.10
N LEU A 39 4.96 11.67 24.25
CA LEU A 39 5.16 10.22 24.38
C LEU A 39 3.97 9.41 23.85
N SER A 40 2.74 9.82 24.15
CA SER A 40 1.52 9.15 23.69
C SER A 40 1.37 9.15 22.17
N TYR A 41 1.74 10.26 21.52
CA TYR A 41 1.69 10.38 20.06
C TYR A 41 2.79 9.57 19.40
N VAL A 42 3.99 9.52 20.00
CA VAL A 42 5.08 8.65 19.53
C VAL A 42 4.67 7.18 19.59
N GLU A 43 4.14 6.71 20.72
CA GLU A 43 3.66 5.33 20.89
C GLU A 43 2.55 4.99 19.90
N HIS A 44 1.57 5.89 19.73
CA HIS A 44 0.50 5.71 18.77
C HIS A 44 1.03 5.62 17.33
N SER A 45 1.98 6.47 16.96
CA SER A 45 2.56 6.48 15.60
C SER A 45 3.31 5.19 15.28
N LEU A 46 4.10 4.69 16.23
CA LEU A 46 4.81 3.42 16.09
C LEU A 46 3.82 2.25 15.96
N TRP A 47 2.76 2.25 16.76
CA TRP A 47 1.69 1.25 16.65
C TRP A 47 1.00 1.33 15.29
N SER A 48 0.62 2.53 14.84
CA SER A 48 -0.07 2.75 13.56
C SER A 48 0.79 2.32 12.36
N TRP A 49 2.08 2.61 12.36
CA TRP A 49 2.99 2.11 11.32
C TRP A 49 3.04 0.58 11.29
N LYS A 50 3.23 -0.06 12.46
CA LYS A 50 3.31 -1.52 12.55
C LYS A 50 1.99 -2.17 12.13
N PHE A 51 0.88 -1.74 12.72
CA PHE A 51 -0.44 -2.30 12.44
C PHE A 51 -0.81 -2.08 10.97
N GLY A 52 -0.64 -0.86 10.45
CA GLY A 52 -0.88 -0.56 9.04
C GLY A 52 -0.01 -1.39 8.09
N PHE A 53 1.21 -1.73 8.47
CA PHE A 53 2.05 -2.61 7.65
C PHE A 53 1.46 -4.02 7.56
N GLU A 54 0.99 -4.53 8.70
CA GLU A 54 0.42 -5.87 8.82
C GLU A 54 -0.98 -5.98 8.19
N THR A 55 -1.70 -4.87 8.00
CA THR A 55 -3.12 -4.90 7.60
C THR A 55 -3.52 -4.04 6.41
N HIS A 56 -2.67 -3.11 5.94
CA HIS A 56 -3.05 -2.15 4.90
C HIS A 56 -1.88 -1.73 3.99
N TRP A 57 -1.09 -0.70 4.34
CA TRP A 57 -0.05 -0.15 3.45
C TRP A 57 1.04 -1.15 3.04
N GLY A 58 1.22 -2.26 3.77
CA GLY A 58 2.10 -3.34 3.36
C GLY A 58 1.65 -4.07 2.09
N GLU A 59 0.33 -4.21 1.89
CA GLU A 59 -0.24 -4.76 0.67
C GLU A 59 -0.03 -3.80 -0.51
N HIS A 60 -0.37 -2.53 -0.34
CA HIS A 60 -0.14 -1.49 -1.36
C HIS A 60 1.33 -1.35 -1.76
N LEU A 61 2.26 -1.44 -0.81
CA LEU A 61 3.70 -1.46 -1.11
C LEU A 61 4.06 -2.65 -2.01
N THR A 62 3.55 -3.84 -1.70
CA THR A 62 3.86 -5.06 -2.45
C THR A 62 3.28 -4.99 -3.87
N ASN A 63 2.04 -4.51 -4.01
CA ASN A 63 1.38 -4.31 -5.29
C ASN A 63 2.12 -3.26 -6.15
N ALA A 64 2.48 -2.11 -5.55
CA ALA A 64 3.24 -1.07 -6.25
C ALA A 64 4.61 -1.59 -6.76
N LEU A 65 5.34 -2.35 -5.93
CA LEU A 65 6.62 -2.96 -6.33
C LEU A 65 6.44 -3.95 -7.49
N GLN A 66 5.39 -4.77 -7.44
CA GLN A 66 5.05 -5.69 -8.51
C GLN A 66 4.73 -4.95 -9.82
N HIS A 67 3.90 -3.90 -9.76
CA HIS A 67 3.57 -3.07 -10.92
C HIS A 67 4.81 -2.42 -11.54
N ILE A 68 5.67 -1.83 -10.71
CA ILE A 68 6.92 -1.22 -11.19
C ILE A 68 7.82 -2.26 -11.87
N HIS A 69 7.91 -3.47 -11.31
CA HIS A 69 8.68 -4.55 -11.93
C HIS A 69 8.16 -4.90 -13.32
N PHE A 70 6.85 -5.15 -13.46
CA PHE A 70 6.25 -5.47 -14.75
C PHE A 70 6.41 -4.34 -15.77
N LEU A 71 6.24 -3.08 -15.35
CA LEU A 71 6.45 -1.93 -16.22
C LEU A 71 7.88 -1.77 -16.71
N LEU A 72 8.88 -2.19 -15.92
CA LEU A 72 10.29 -2.02 -16.29
C LEU A 72 10.86 -3.21 -17.06
N PHE A 73 10.37 -4.42 -16.80
CA PHE A 73 11.01 -5.65 -17.26
C PHE A 73 10.11 -6.54 -18.13
N ASP A 74 8.80 -6.30 -18.16
CA ASP A 74 7.83 -7.14 -18.88
C ASP A 74 7.20 -6.44 -20.11
N GLN A 75 7.72 -5.28 -20.52
CA GLN A 75 7.30 -4.57 -21.73
C GLN A 75 7.82 -5.19 -23.05
N TYR A 76 8.22 -6.46 -23.05
CA TYR A 76 8.80 -7.15 -24.21
C TYR A 76 8.05 -8.44 -24.58
N VAL A 77 6.72 -8.41 -24.61
CA VAL A 77 5.89 -9.39 -25.34
C VAL A 77 5.09 -8.71 -26.42
#